data_AF-A0A2E5CT90-F1
#
_entry.id   AF-A0A2E5CT90-F1
#
_cell.length_a   1.000
_cell.length_b   1.000
_cell.length_c   1.000
_cell.angle_alpha   90.00
_cell.angle_beta   90.00
_cell.angle_gamma   90.00
#
_symmetry.space_group_name_H-M   'P 1'
#
loop_
_entity.id
_entity.type
_entity.pdbx_description
1 polymer ?
#
loop_
_entity_poly.entity_id
_entity_poly.type
_entity_poly.pdbx_seq_one_letter_code
_entity_poly.pdbx_strand_id
1 'polypeptide(L)' 'MPNLFTEHPKSVGESYFKHLIIALSFSIKLIFIAIKVLIHAFFPFLFKNCASSEINKLNSVLQQRKKEPNDSNVN' A
#
# COMPACT_ATOMS: atom_id res chain seq x y z
N MET A 1 -15.95 21.70 -11.58
CA MET A 1 -15.84 20.24 -11.75
C MET A 1 -14.87 19.72 -10.70
N PRO A 2 -15.15 18.60 -10.00
CA PRO A 2 -14.21 18.00 -9.08
C PRO A 2 -12.94 17.54 -9.80
N ASN A 3 -11.76 17.82 -9.22
CA ASN A 3 -10.49 17.34 -9.76
C ASN A 3 -10.14 16.00 -9.11
N LEU A 4 -10.43 14.91 -9.83
CA LEU A 4 -10.25 13.52 -9.38
C LEU A 4 -8.82 13.20 -8.93
N PHE A 5 -7.81 13.86 -9.49
CA PHE A 5 -6.41 13.64 -9.13
C PHE A 5 -6.05 14.27 -7.79
N THR A 6 -6.74 15.33 -7.37
CA THR A 6 -6.40 16.05 -6.14
C THR A 6 -7.41 15.85 -5.02
N GLU A 7 -8.65 15.51 -5.35
CA GLU A 7 -9.73 15.28 -4.37
C GLU A 7 -9.43 14.08 -3.47
N HIS A 8 -9.01 12.96 -4.06
CA HIS A 8 -8.69 11.76 -3.28
C HIS A 8 -7.43 11.94 -2.40
N PRO A 9 -6.27 12.44 -2.90
CA PRO A 9 -5.14 12.72 -2.02
C PRO A 9 -5.48 13.71 -0.90
N LYS A 10 -6.27 14.76 -1.19
CA LYS A 10 -6.70 15.72 -0.18
C LYS A 10 -7.60 15.10 0.89
N SER A 11 -8.49 14.17 0.54
CA SER A 11 -9.37 13.53 1.53
C SER A 11 -8.62 12.63 2.51
N VAL A 12 -7.39 12.24 2.19
CA VAL A 12 -6.48 11.49 3.07
C VAL A 12 -5.31 12.35 3.59
N GLY A 13 -5.37 13.67 3.44
CA GLY A 13 -4.36 14.60 3.97
C GLY A 13 -3.02 14.59 3.23
N GLU A 14 -2.97 14.16 1.98
CA GLU A 14 -1.75 14.04 1.18
C GLU A 14 -1.74 14.96 -0.05
N SER A 15 -0.55 15.43 -0.44
CA SER A 15 -0.36 16.05 -1.75
C SER A 15 -0.37 14.99 -2.85
N TYR A 16 -0.77 15.37 -4.07
CA TYR A 16 -0.81 14.44 -5.21
C TYR A 16 0.51 13.67 -5.41
N PHE A 17 1.64 14.38 -5.37
CA PHE A 17 2.95 13.76 -5.54
C PHE A 17 3.32 12.81 -4.40
N LYS A 18 3.00 13.16 -3.13
CA LYS A 18 3.22 12.28 -1.99
C LYS A 18 2.39 11.00 -2.16
N HIS A 19 1.10 11.14 -2.48
CA HIS A 19 0.21 10.01 -2.71
C HIS A 19 0.67 9.12 -3.86
N LEU A 20 1.10 9.73 -4.97
CA LEU A 20 1.62 9.03 -6.16
C LEU A 20 2.86 8.19 -5.84
N ILE A 21 3.87 8.78 -5.17
CA ILE A 21 5.11 8.08 -4.82
C ILE A 21 4.81 6.90 -3.88
N ILE A 22 3.93 7.09 -2.90
CA ILE A 22 3.52 6.02 -2.00
C ILE A 22 2.80 4.92 -2.79
N ALA A 23 1.82 5.26 -3.62
CA ALA A 23 1.08 4.29 -4.43
C ALA A 23 2.03 3.48 -5.34
N LEU A 24 2.96 4.14 -6.04
CA LEU A 24 3.97 3.48 -6.88
C LEU A 24 4.86 2.53 -6.07
N SER A 25 5.30 2.95 -4.88
CA SER A 25 6.11 2.11 -3.99
C SER A 25 5.36 0.84 -3.55
N PHE A 26 4.06 0.96 -3.28
CA PHE A 26 3.18 -0.17 -2.98
C PHE A 26 3.01 -1.10 -4.18
N SER A 27 2.77 -0.54 -5.38
CA SER A 27 2.63 -1.31 -6.62
C SER A 27 3.86 -2.17 -6.89
N ILE A 28 5.07 -1.61 -6.75
CA ILE A 28 6.33 -2.36 -6.94
C ILE A 28 6.40 -3.54 -5.96
N LYS A 29 6.11 -3.32 -4.67
CA LYS A 29 6.11 -4.39 -3.66
C LYS A 29 5.09 -5.49 -3.99
N LEU A 30 3.89 -5.12 -4.41
CA LEU A 30 2.85 -6.08 -4.81
C LEU A 30 3.27 -6.92 -6.02
N ILE A 31 3.90 -6.31 -7.02
CA ILE A 31 4.44 -7.04 -8.18
C ILE A 31 5.49 -8.06 -7.74
N PHE A 32 6.42 -7.68 -6.86
CA PHE A 32 7.41 -8.62 -6.33
C PHE A 32 6.78 -9.77 -5.53
N ILE A 33 5.75 -9.50 -4.73
CA ILE A 33 5.00 -10.54 -4.01
C ILE A 33 4.33 -11.48 -5.01
N ALA A 34 3.67 -10.93 -6.03
CA ALA A 34 3.02 -11.72 -7.08
C ALA A 34 4.01 -12.63 -7.80
N ILE A 35 5.20 -12.13 -8.17
CA ILE A 35 6.26 -12.93 -8.78
C ILE A 35 6.71 -14.06 -7.84
N LYS A 36 6.92 -13.78 -6.55
CA LYS A 36 7.32 -14.82 -5.58
C LYS A 36 6.25 -15.90 -5.40
N VAL A 37 4.98 -15.51 -5.33
CA VAL A 37 3.85 -16.45 -5.23
C VAL A 37 3.72 -17.26 -6.51
N LEU A 38 3.94 -16.65 -7.67
CA LEU A 38 3.96 -17.36 -8.95
C LEU A 38 5.07 -18.42 -8.98
N ILE A 39 6.29 -18.06 -8.58
CA ILE A 39 7.39 -19.03 -8.45
C ILE A 39 7.03 -20.14 -7.47
N HIS A 40 6.45 -19.81 -6.32
CA HIS A 40 5.99 -20.81 -5.34
C HIS A 40 4.95 -21.77 -5.90
N ALA A 41 4.05 -21.30 -6.77
CA ALA A 41 3.04 -22.14 -7.42
C ALA A 41 3.66 -23.24 -8.28
N PHE A 42 4.80 -22.98 -8.92
CA PHE A 42 5.57 -23.99 -9.67
C PHE A 42 6.54 -24.78 -8.78
N PHE A 43 7.09 -24.13 -7.74
CA PHE A 43 8.10 -24.68 -6.84
C PHE A 43 7.64 -24.55 -5.37
N PRO A 44 6.82 -25.47 -4.86
CA PRO A 44 6.14 -25.33 -3.56
C PRO A 44 7.09 -25.34 -2.35
N PHE A 45 8.37 -25.63 -2.56
CA PHE A 45 9.40 -25.57 -1.51
C PHE A 45 10.05 -24.18 -1.35
N LEU A 46 9.93 -23.29 -2.34
CA LEU A 46 10.43 -21.91 -2.28
C LEU A 46 9.38 -20.98 -1.66
N PHE A 47 9.76 -19.94 -0.91
CA PHE A 47 8.84 -18.89 -0.43
C PHE A 47 7.60 -19.30 0.40
N LYS A 48 7.61 -20.46 1.09
CA LYS A 48 6.45 -21.04 1.82
C LYS A 48 5.65 -20.07 2.72
N ASN A 49 6.26 -19.03 3.27
CA ASN A 49 5.61 -18.05 4.16
C ASN A 49 5.74 -16.59 3.68
N CYS A 50 6.24 -16.37 2.46
CA CYS A 50 6.59 -15.02 2.02
C CYS A 50 5.34 -14.17 1.73
N ALA A 51 4.31 -14.76 1.14
CA ALA A 51 3.12 -14.04 0.70
C ALA A 51 2.37 -13.39 1.88
N SER A 52 2.00 -14.19 2.88
CA SER A 52 1.23 -13.71 4.03
C SER A 52 2.02 -12.67 4.84
N SER A 53 3.32 -12.90 5.09
CA SER A 53 4.16 -11.95 5.82
C SER A 53 4.27 -10.59 5.11
N GLU A 54 4.52 -10.59 3.79
CA GLU A 54 4.66 -9.35 3.03
C GLU A 54 3.33 -8.62 2.86
N ILE A 55 2.22 -9.33 2.64
CA ILE A 55 0.88 -8.72 2.58
C ILE A 55 0.49 -8.14 3.94
N ASN A 56 0.79 -8.82 5.05
CA ASN A 56 0.52 -8.30 6.38
C ASN A 56 1.27 -6.99 6.64
N LYS A 57 2.55 -6.90 6.25
CA LYS A 57 3.33 -5.65 6.34
C LYS A 57 2.69 -4.52 5.53
N LEU A 58 2.30 -4.80 4.28
CA LEU A 58 1.63 -3.81 3.43
C LEU A 58 0.30 -3.36 4.03
N ASN A 59 -0.50 -4.31 4.53
CA ASN A 59 -1.77 -4.01 5.17
C ASN A 59 -1.57 -3.14 6.41
N SER A 60 -0.59 -3.44 7.28
CA SER A 60 -0.30 -2.61 8.46
C SER A 60 -0.03 -1.16 8.09
N VAL A 61 0.76 -0.91 7.04
CA VAL A 61 1.04 0.45 6.56
C VAL A 61 -0.23 1.13 6.01
N LEU A 62 -1.07 0.40 5.28
CA LEU A 62 -2.36 0.95 4.81
C LEU A 62 -3.31 1.29 5.96
N GLN A 63 -3.41 0.42 6.97
CA GLN A 63 -4.23 0.67 8.15
C GLN A 63 -3.73 1.85 8.97
N GLN A 64 -2.41 2.02 9.10
CA GLN A 64 -1.82 3.19 9.74
C GLN A 64 -2.21 4.47 8.99
N ARG A 65 -2.03 4.51 7.67
CA ARG A 65 -2.42 5.66 6.84
C ARG A 65 -3.91 5.98 6.90
N LYS A 66 -4.76 4.97 7.03
CA LYS A 66 -6.21 5.17 7.23
C LYS A 66 -6.55 5.82 8.58
N LYS A 67 -5.72 5.63 9.61
CA LYS A 67 -5.92 6.20 10.96
C LYS A 67 -5.40 7.63 11.11
N GLU A 68 -4.40 8.01 10.32
CA GLU A 68 -3.79 9.36 10.32
C GLU A 68 -4.69 10.55 9.88
N PRO A 69 -5.91 10.44 9.31
CA PRO A 69 -6.72 11.63 8.99
C PRO A 69 -7.50 12.23 10.17
N ASN A 70 -7.44 11.67 11.39
CA ASN A 70 -8.31 12.05 12.51
C ASN A 70 -7.61 12.62 13.76
N ASP A 71 -6.32 12.99 13.69
CA ASP A 71 -5.55 13.47 14.87
C ASP A 71 -4.97 14.88 14.70
N SER A 72 -5.75 15.78 14.10
CA SER A 72 -5.37 17.21 13.96
C SER A 72 -6.42 18.20 14.47
N ASN A 73 -7.37 17.76 15.31
CA ASN A 73 -8.36 18.63 15.96
C ASN A 73 -8.54 18.30 17.45
N VAL A 74 -7.43 18.28 18.20
CA VAL A 74 -7.45 18.43 19.66
C VAL A 74 -6.47 19.54 20.06
N ASN A 75 -6.94 20.78 19.97
CA ASN A 75 -6.73 21.84 20.95
C ASN A 75 -7.62 23.05 20.60
#